data_AF-A0A6J8BN63-F1
#
_entry.id   AF-A0A6J8BN63-F1
#
_cell.length_a   1.000
_cell.length_b   1.000
_cell.length_c   1.000
_cell.angle_alpha   90.00
_cell.angle_beta   90.00
_cell.angle_gamma   90.00
#
_symmetry.space_group_name_H-M   'P 1'
#
loop_
_entity.id
_entity.type
_entity.pdbx_description
1 polymer ?
#
loop_
_entity_poly.entity_id
_entity_poly.type
_entity_poly.pdbx_seq_one_letter_code
_entity_poly.pdbx_strand_id
1 'polypeptide(L)'
;MGNRPANSFVNSYEKDVEEIRDRYKVLRDLDVFILDNSIRESTVGQLKGHTLESKWEIYNEVKKCGFENTIVASFSHMTRVDDIFIKQLVEKGEDRNGLFAFSEVTDSVKNMIPNTEIVPIGLRKLKEVGLWNVILEVDLGDTTYNFLEFSVEKMAQLIKKWVVWIHENLHKHAKVFVNFRDLPEVMPFHSERIFYIIDYMTRLPKDLKLFGLLFEEPKGTSLPDEFGLMTKYIRKKMNANNWKGHLLIHVHEKFGFSDYTALEALLNGANGVWASVCLEGAAMGNASSCVTLLNLIRLGNKNLLKKYTCTYLRKAAINITKITTGEDPHSKQPVYGERALDLVLGLDKEEFDLSEFFGEKAPVRISSVASPEMIRTRLVQIFGEDEKFTIEKAYKMKEVMLDDLKQSRKEEYMSTVGLAMLFDRAGGAITVTMRDAISKEEVVRPHAQNMIAEIRRRWDDWDLKDEVQGDDMLEYDSFYNGFMAPYFSCYRCSETKKALQAIDMDTDGQVDWDEFLVYIKWAIHEYPDVKDADELLDIAFRKGLIPAMQDELLKNRYACN
;
A
#
# COMPACT_ATOMS: atom_id res chain seq x y z
N MET A 1 49.62 -29.62 4.91
CA MET A 1 48.44 -28.76 4.64
C MET A 1 48.08 -28.96 3.18
N GLY A 2 47.12 -29.85 2.91
CA GLY A 2 46.74 -30.21 1.55
C GLY A 2 45.89 -29.11 0.92
N ASN A 3 46.27 -28.67 -0.28
CA ASN A 3 45.46 -27.84 -1.17
C ASN A 3 44.09 -28.52 -1.34
N ARG A 4 43.03 -27.93 -0.78
CA ARG A 4 41.67 -28.25 -1.23
C ARG A 4 41.58 -27.85 -2.69
N PRO A 5 41.13 -28.73 -3.61
CA PRO A 5 40.87 -28.31 -4.98
C PRO A 5 39.81 -27.21 -4.91
N ALA A 6 40.09 -26.04 -5.51
CA ALA A 6 39.10 -25.00 -5.70
C ALA A 6 37.90 -25.63 -6.41
N ASN A 7 36.78 -25.73 -5.70
CA ASN A 7 35.61 -26.47 -6.15
C ASN A 7 35.05 -25.73 -7.37
N SER A 8 35.12 -26.33 -8.57
CA SER A 8 34.77 -25.66 -9.83
C SER A 8 33.36 -25.06 -9.83
N PHE A 9 32.45 -25.61 -9.04
CA PHE A 9 31.09 -25.08 -8.84
C PHE A 9 31.06 -23.73 -8.10
N VAL A 10 31.97 -23.51 -7.14
CA VAL A 10 32.06 -22.23 -6.41
C VAL A 10 32.47 -21.12 -7.37
N ASN A 11 33.50 -21.36 -8.16
CA ASN A 11 33.97 -20.37 -9.15
C ASN A 11 32.91 -20.07 -10.20
N SER A 12 32.17 -21.08 -10.69
CA SER A 12 31.07 -20.86 -11.62
C SER A 12 29.94 -20.05 -11.00
N TYR A 13 29.53 -20.37 -9.76
CA TYR A 13 28.51 -19.61 -9.04
C TYR A 13 28.92 -18.16 -8.80
N GLU A 14 30.16 -17.92 -8.37
CA GLU A 14 30.68 -16.55 -8.16
C GLU A 14 30.66 -15.73 -9.46
N LYS A 15 31.03 -16.37 -10.58
CA LYS A 15 30.96 -15.75 -11.90
C LYS A 15 29.52 -15.40 -12.28
N ASP A 16 28.58 -16.33 -12.11
CA ASP A 16 27.16 -16.10 -12.44
C ASP A 16 26.55 -14.98 -11.57
N VAL A 17 26.94 -14.91 -10.28
CA VAL A 17 26.54 -13.82 -9.37
C VAL A 17 27.09 -12.47 -9.84
N GLU A 18 28.35 -12.41 -10.29
CA GLU A 18 28.95 -11.20 -10.84
C GLU A 18 28.24 -10.74 -12.12
N GLU A 19 27.95 -11.67 -13.05
CA GLU A 19 27.20 -11.39 -14.27
C GLU A 19 25.80 -10.83 -13.98
N ILE A 20 25.09 -11.36 -12.97
CA ILE A 20 23.78 -10.84 -12.54
C ILE A 20 23.91 -9.45 -11.90
N ARG A 21 24.89 -9.25 -11.01
CA ARG A 21 25.11 -7.93 -10.38
C ARG A 21 25.45 -6.86 -11.41
N ASP A 22 26.18 -7.24 -12.45
CA ASP A 22 26.52 -6.35 -13.56
C ASP A 22 25.29 -5.94 -14.37
N ARG A 23 24.30 -6.83 -14.55
CA ARG A 23 23.01 -6.45 -15.15
C ARG A 23 22.30 -5.36 -14.36
N TYR A 24 22.35 -5.41 -13.03
CA TYR A 24 21.68 -4.43 -12.17
C TYR A 24 22.35 -3.05 -12.12
N LYS A 25 23.57 -2.89 -12.67
CA LYS A 25 24.19 -1.56 -12.83
C LYS A 25 23.31 -0.62 -13.64
N VAL A 26 22.60 -1.15 -14.65
CA VAL A 26 21.64 -0.36 -15.45
C VAL A 26 20.57 0.28 -14.56
N LEU A 27 19.97 -0.48 -13.65
CA LEU A 27 18.93 0.01 -12.75
C LEU A 27 19.47 1.00 -11.71
N ARG A 28 20.70 0.78 -11.24
CA ARG A 28 21.37 1.67 -10.29
C ARG A 28 21.65 3.06 -10.87
N ASP A 29 22.04 3.11 -12.14
CA ASP A 29 22.45 4.37 -12.78
C ASP A 29 21.32 5.02 -13.59
N LEU A 30 20.17 4.36 -13.71
CA LEU A 30 19.03 4.83 -14.51
C LEU A 30 18.51 6.18 -14.00
N ASP A 31 18.43 7.17 -14.88
CA ASP A 31 17.62 8.38 -14.65
C ASP A 31 16.18 8.09 -15.07
N VAL A 32 15.36 7.74 -14.08
CA VAL A 32 13.97 7.33 -14.30
C VAL A 32 13.10 8.56 -14.54
N PHE A 33 12.32 8.52 -15.60
CA PHE A 33 11.23 9.45 -15.84
C PHE A 33 9.94 8.90 -15.23
N ILE A 34 9.30 9.66 -14.35
CA ILE A 34 7.98 9.34 -13.80
C ILE A 34 6.93 10.19 -14.49
N LEU A 35 5.95 9.51 -15.10
CA LEU A 35 4.70 10.09 -15.55
C LEU A 35 3.59 9.59 -14.62
N ASP A 36 3.23 10.38 -13.62
CA ASP A 36 2.23 9.97 -12.64
C ASP A 36 0.85 9.77 -13.28
N ASN A 37 0.19 8.68 -12.92
CA ASN A 37 -1.17 8.36 -13.38
C ASN A 37 -2.14 8.16 -12.22
N SER A 38 -1.84 8.61 -10.99
CA SER A 38 -2.68 8.32 -9.82
C SER A 38 -4.09 8.87 -9.92
N ILE A 39 -4.27 10.04 -10.53
CA ILE A 39 -5.58 10.72 -10.68
C ILE A 39 -6.56 9.94 -11.57
N ARG A 40 -6.03 9.11 -12.48
CA ARG A 40 -6.82 8.34 -13.44
C ARG A 40 -6.79 6.86 -13.12
N GLU A 41 -5.61 6.29 -12.89
CA GLU A 41 -5.43 4.84 -12.78
C GLU A 41 -6.08 4.27 -11.53
N SER A 42 -5.87 4.91 -10.38
CA SER A 42 -6.31 4.34 -9.10
C SER A 42 -7.83 4.13 -8.99
N THR A 43 -8.64 4.88 -9.74
CA THR A 43 -10.10 4.71 -9.77
C THR A 43 -10.61 3.68 -10.79
N VAL A 44 -9.80 3.18 -11.74
CA VAL A 44 -10.30 2.39 -12.87
C VAL A 44 -10.96 1.08 -12.44
N GLY A 45 -10.34 0.37 -11.48
CA GLY A 45 -10.87 -0.88 -10.94
C GLY A 45 -11.89 -0.70 -9.80
N GLN A 46 -12.20 0.54 -9.40
CA GLN A 46 -13.00 0.80 -8.21
C GLN A 46 -14.50 0.80 -8.50
N LEU A 47 -15.29 0.37 -7.52
CA LEU A 47 -16.76 0.44 -7.58
C LEU A 47 -17.30 1.87 -7.37
N LYS A 48 -16.47 2.75 -6.80
CA LYS A 48 -16.79 4.17 -6.58
C LYS A 48 -15.78 5.01 -7.35
N GLY A 49 -16.28 5.95 -8.15
CA GLY A 49 -15.43 6.90 -8.88
C GLY A 49 -14.91 8.01 -7.97
N HIS A 50 -13.78 8.62 -8.36
CA HIS A 50 -13.27 9.82 -7.69
C HIS A 50 -14.18 11.04 -7.86
N THR A 51 -14.40 11.77 -6.77
CA THR A 51 -15.01 13.10 -6.81
C THR A 51 -13.97 14.14 -7.21
N LEU A 52 -14.41 15.39 -7.40
CA LEU A 52 -13.50 16.51 -7.62
C LEU A 52 -12.54 16.73 -6.43
N GLU A 53 -13.04 16.55 -5.21
CA GLU A 53 -12.25 16.64 -3.97
C GLU A 53 -11.19 15.54 -3.94
N SER A 54 -11.57 14.28 -4.18
CA SER A 54 -10.63 13.15 -4.24
C SER A 54 -9.48 13.41 -5.23
N LYS A 55 -9.78 13.97 -6.41
CA LYS A 55 -8.75 14.30 -7.41
C LYS A 55 -7.78 15.38 -6.92
N TRP A 56 -8.27 16.40 -6.22
CA TRP A 56 -7.41 17.44 -5.63
C TRP A 56 -6.52 16.87 -4.52
N GLU A 57 -7.07 16.02 -3.65
CA GLU A 57 -6.31 15.36 -2.60
C GLU A 57 -5.20 14.48 -3.18
N ILE A 58 -5.53 13.64 -4.17
CA ILE A 58 -4.55 12.78 -4.86
C ILE A 58 -3.47 13.63 -5.55
N TYR A 59 -3.85 14.68 -6.29
CA TYR A 59 -2.90 15.58 -6.93
C TYR A 59 -1.92 16.21 -5.93
N ASN A 60 -2.42 16.62 -4.77
CA ASN A 60 -1.60 17.19 -3.71
C ASN A 60 -0.63 16.16 -3.12
N GLU A 61 -1.05 14.90 -2.94
CA GLU A 61 -0.15 13.82 -2.50
C GLU A 61 0.94 13.53 -3.54
N VAL A 62 0.59 13.48 -4.83
CA VAL A 62 1.54 13.30 -5.94
C VAL A 62 2.58 14.42 -5.98
N LYS A 63 2.17 15.68 -5.80
CA LYS A 63 3.10 16.83 -5.75
C LYS A 63 4.09 16.72 -4.59
N LYS A 64 3.67 16.21 -3.43
CA LYS A 64 4.57 16.02 -2.27
C LYS A 64 5.67 14.98 -2.54
N CYS A 65 5.44 14.03 -3.46
CA CYS A 65 6.47 13.11 -3.95
C CYS A 65 7.52 13.80 -4.85
N GLY A 66 7.33 15.06 -5.22
CA GLY A 66 8.21 15.80 -6.13
C GLY A 66 8.05 15.39 -7.60
N PHE A 67 6.94 14.73 -7.96
CA PHE A 67 6.69 14.34 -9.35
C PHE A 67 6.33 15.56 -10.18
N GLU A 68 7.12 15.82 -11.23
CA GLU A 68 6.96 16.97 -12.11
C GLU A 68 6.00 16.72 -13.28
N ASN A 69 5.67 15.46 -13.58
CA ASN A 69 4.85 15.11 -14.73
C ASN A 69 3.67 14.25 -14.28
N THR A 70 2.45 14.69 -14.59
CA THR A 70 1.20 14.06 -14.13
C THR A 70 0.17 14.02 -15.25
N ILE A 71 -0.47 12.87 -15.40
CA ILE A 71 -1.63 12.68 -16.27
C ILE A 71 -2.87 13.14 -15.50
N VAL A 72 -3.53 14.17 -16.02
CA VAL A 72 -4.67 14.80 -15.34
C VAL A 72 -6.02 14.45 -15.95
N ALA A 73 -6.05 13.86 -17.16
CA ALA A 73 -7.29 13.49 -17.82
C ALA A 73 -7.16 12.48 -18.97
N SER A 74 -8.27 11.78 -19.22
CA SER A 74 -8.58 11.12 -20.49
C SER A 74 -9.92 11.65 -21.00
N PHE A 75 -9.86 12.43 -22.07
CA PHE A 75 -11.02 13.14 -22.61
C PHE A 75 -11.93 12.21 -23.42
N SER A 76 -13.24 12.34 -23.21
CA SER A 76 -14.27 11.67 -24.01
C SER A 76 -15.31 12.67 -24.52
N HIS A 77 -16.27 12.21 -25.33
CA HIS A 77 -17.40 13.05 -25.79
C HIS A 77 -18.33 13.51 -24.66
N MET A 78 -18.31 12.86 -23.49
CA MET A 78 -19.07 13.27 -22.32
C MET A 78 -18.26 14.23 -21.44
N THR A 79 -18.94 15.15 -20.77
CA THR A 79 -18.36 15.96 -19.68
C THR A 79 -18.22 15.08 -18.45
N ARG A 80 -17.00 14.92 -17.94
CA ARG A 80 -16.64 14.15 -16.76
C ARG A 80 -16.09 15.07 -15.67
N VAL A 81 -15.86 14.51 -14.48
CA VAL A 81 -15.20 15.21 -13.37
C VAL A 81 -13.81 15.72 -13.81
N ASP A 82 -13.11 14.98 -14.67
CA ASP A 82 -11.84 15.38 -15.27
C ASP A 82 -11.91 16.76 -15.96
N ASP A 83 -12.98 17.03 -16.71
CA ASP A 83 -13.15 18.32 -17.42
C ASP A 83 -13.26 19.50 -16.43
N ILE A 84 -13.88 19.29 -15.27
CA ILE A 84 -14.02 20.30 -14.21
C ILE A 84 -12.69 20.48 -13.49
N PHE A 85 -12.04 19.37 -13.14
CA PHE A 85 -10.77 19.35 -12.42
C PHE A 85 -9.68 20.10 -13.18
N ILE A 86 -9.54 19.85 -14.48
CA ILE A 86 -8.56 20.54 -15.33
C ILE A 86 -8.82 22.04 -15.39
N LYS A 87 -10.08 22.47 -15.55
CA LYS A 87 -10.41 23.90 -15.56
C LYS A 87 -9.96 24.56 -14.27
N GLN A 88 -10.20 23.92 -13.12
CA GLN A 88 -9.72 24.43 -11.84
C GLN A 88 -8.19 24.41 -11.71
N LEU A 89 -7.49 23.40 -12.23
CA LEU A 89 -6.02 23.39 -12.26
C LEU A 89 -5.48 24.62 -13.00
N VAL A 90 -6.05 24.90 -14.18
CA VAL A 90 -5.64 26.04 -15.02
C VAL A 90 -6.02 27.37 -14.38
N GLU A 91 -7.24 27.50 -13.84
CA GLU A 91 -7.70 28.70 -13.15
C GLU A 91 -6.87 29.04 -11.90
N LYS A 92 -6.41 28.02 -11.17
CA LYS A 92 -5.51 28.19 -10.02
C LYS A 92 -4.05 28.44 -10.40
N GLY A 93 -3.72 28.44 -11.70
CA GLY A 93 -2.38 28.77 -12.18
C GLY A 93 -1.34 27.67 -11.98
N GLU A 94 -1.75 26.39 -11.92
CA GLU A 94 -0.82 25.26 -11.86
C GLU A 94 0.10 25.21 -13.09
N ASP A 95 1.34 24.73 -12.91
CA ASP A 95 2.29 24.64 -14.02
C ASP A 95 1.89 23.55 -15.01
N ARG A 96 1.35 24.00 -16.14
CA ARG A 96 0.88 23.17 -17.24
C ARG A 96 2.02 22.46 -17.99
N ASN A 97 3.28 22.85 -17.81
CA ASN A 97 4.42 22.21 -18.48
C ASN A 97 4.61 20.74 -18.08
N GLY A 98 4.13 20.37 -16.89
CA GLY A 98 4.13 19.00 -16.36
C GLY A 98 2.83 18.24 -16.56
N LEU A 99 1.77 18.86 -17.08
CA LEU A 99 0.45 18.23 -17.14
C LEU A 99 0.21 17.61 -18.50
N PHE A 100 -0.23 16.34 -18.50
CA PHE A 100 -0.51 15.54 -19.69
C PHE A 100 -1.98 15.11 -19.71
N ALA A 101 -2.54 14.94 -20.91
CA ALA A 101 -3.82 14.27 -21.09
C ALA A 101 -3.78 13.31 -22.28
N PHE A 102 -4.62 12.28 -22.22
CA PHE A 102 -4.81 11.35 -23.32
C PHE A 102 -5.69 11.94 -24.43
N SER A 103 -5.36 11.59 -25.67
CA SER A 103 -6.23 11.73 -26.82
C SER A 103 -6.05 10.53 -27.74
N GLU A 104 -7.16 9.98 -28.21
CA GLU A 104 -7.16 9.06 -29.34
C GLU A 104 -6.50 9.69 -30.57
N VAL A 105 -5.88 8.87 -31.43
CA VAL A 105 -5.47 9.31 -32.78
C VAL A 105 -6.65 9.40 -33.76
N THR A 106 -7.84 8.97 -33.35
CA THR A 106 -9.06 8.99 -34.19
C THR A 106 -10.28 9.43 -33.38
N ASP A 107 -11.09 10.33 -33.93
CA ASP A 107 -12.36 10.75 -33.31
C ASP A 107 -13.46 9.68 -33.49
N SER A 108 -13.45 8.96 -34.61
CA SER A 108 -14.43 7.91 -34.91
C SER A 108 -13.85 6.92 -35.92
N VAL A 109 -14.46 5.73 -35.96
CA VAL A 109 -14.10 4.64 -36.87
C VAL A 109 -15.39 4.15 -37.55
N LYS A 110 -15.36 3.98 -38.88
CA LYS A 110 -16.48 3.42 -39.65
C LYS A 110 -15.98 2.25 -40.48
N ASN A 111 -16.62 1.09 -40.34
CA ASN A 111 -16.19 -0.16 -40.99
C ASN A 111 -14.70 -0.46 -40.74
N MET A 112 -14.21 -0.21 -39.52
CA MET A 112 -12.80 -0.35 -39.15
C MET A 112 -11.83 0.54 -39.94
N ILE A 113 -12.32 1.56 -40.64
CA ILE A 113 -11.51 2.59 -41.28
C ILE A 113 -11.56 3.84 -40.39
N PRO A 114 -10.41 4.38 -39.97
CA PRO A 114 -10.37 5.56 -39.12
C PRO A 114 -10.82 6.82 -39.86
N ASN A 115 -11.58 7.68 -39.16
CA ASN A 115 -11.84 9.03 -39.63
C ASN A 115 -10.57 9.88 -39.46
N THR A 116 -10.01 10.31 -40.58
CA THR A 116 -8.75 11.07 -40.60
C THR A 116 -8.95 12.59 -40.69
N GLU A 117 -10.18 13.05 -40.94
CA GLU A 117 -10.48 14.47 -41.17
C GLU A 117 -10.85 15.22 -39.91
N ILE A 118 -11.56 14.57 -38.99
CA ILE A 118 -12.01 15.19 -37.75
C ILE A 118 -10.88 15.16 -36.72
N VAL A 119 -10.57 16.33 -36.16
CA VAL A 119 -9.64 16.46 -35.03
C VAL A 119 -10.19 15.68 -33.83
N PRO A 120 -9.43 14.72 -33.26
CA PRO A 120 -9.85 13.96 -32.10
C PRO A 120 -10.37 14.83 -30.95
N ILE A 121 -11.45 14.38 -30.30
CA ILE A 121 -12.10 15.11 -29.20
C ILE A 121 -11.12 15.51 -28.09
N GLY A 122 -10.14 14.67 -27.75
CA GLY A 122 -9.14 14.97 -26.73
C GLY A 122 -8.28 16.18 -27.10
N LEU A 123 -7.81 16.26 -28.34
CA LEU A 123 -7.07 17.42 -28.85
C LEU A 123 -7.90 18.71 -28.85
N ARG A 124 -9.20 18.61 -29.18
CA ARG A 124 -10.12 19.77 -29.14
C ARG A 124 -10.29 20.28 -27.71
N LYS A 125 -10.55 19.39 -26.76
CA LYS A 125 -10.71 19.74 -25.34
C LYS A 125 -9.43 20.29 -24.72
N LEU A 126 -8.27 19.72 -25.04
CA LEU A 126 -6.95 20.26 -24.68
C LEU A 126 -6.81 21.73 -25.10
N LYS A 127 -7.19 22.05 -26.34
CA LYS A 127 -7.17 23.43 -26.87
C LYS A 127 -8.10 24.35 -26.08
N GLU A 128 -9.32 23.89 -25.77
CA GLU A 128 -10.32 24.65 -25.02
C GLU A 128 -9.85 24.99 -23.60
N VAL A 129 -9.21 24.04 -22.91
CA VAL A 129 -8.73 24.23 -21.53
C VAL A 129 -7.30 24.80 -21.46
N GLY A 130 -6.63 24.97 -22.61
CA GLY A 130 -5.28 25.53 -22.67
C GLY A 130 -4.18 24.61 -22.11
N LEU A 131 -4.36 23.29 -22.21
CA LEU A 131 -3.32 22.27 -21.97
C LEU A 131 -2.70 21.84 -23.30
N TRP A 132 -1.43 21.41 -23.29
CA TRP A 132 -0.70 21.17 -24.53
C TRP A 132 0.15 19.90 -24.60
N ASN A 133 0.47 19.24 -23.48
CA ASN A 133 1.18 17.96 -23.55
C ASN A 133 0.20 16.82 -23.72
N VAL A 134 0.51 15.92 -24.65
CA VAL A 134 -0.46 14.94 -25.16
C VAL A 134 0.14 13.55 -25.16
N ILE A 135 -0.67 12.58 -24.76
CA ILE A 135 -0.42 11.16 -25.01
C ILE A 135 -1.40 10.72 -26.10
N LEU A 136 -0.88 10.45 -27.29
CA LEU A 136 -1.66 9.95 -28.43
C LEU A 136 -1.81 8.43 -28.32
N GLU A 137 -3.03 7.95 -28.14
CA GLU A 137 -3.33 6.52 -28.07
C GLU A 137 -3.58 5.94 -29.46
N VAL A 138 -2.92 4.83 -29.77
CA VAL A 138 -3.09 4.13 -31.05
C VAL A 138 -3.21 2.62 -30.87
N ASP A 139 -4.23 2.04 -31.50
CA ASP A 139 -4.37 0.60 -31.68
C ASP A 139 -3.67 0.14 -32.95
N LEU A 140 -2.94 -0.97 -32.86
CA LEU A 140 -2.23 -1.56 -34.00
C LEU A 140 -2.61 -3.02 -34.27
N GLY A 141 -3.54 -3.55 -33.47
CA GLY A 141 -4.20 -4.84 -33.70
C GLY A 141 -5.33 -4.76 -34.71
N ASP A 142 -5.84 -5.94 -35.09
CA ASP A 142 -6.92 -6.08 -36.07
C ASP A 142 -8.33 -5.92 -35.48
N THR A 143 -8.46 -5.51 -34.21
CA THR A 143 -9.75 -5.31 -33.53
C THR A 143 -10.35 -3.93 -33.82
N THR A 144 -9.52 -2.90 -33.90
CA THR A 144 -9.97 -1.51 -34.12
C THR A 144 -9.93 -1.10 -35.59
N TYR A 145 -8.86 -1.47 -36.30
CA TYR A 145 -8.61 -1.00 -37.67
C TYR A 145 -8.39 -2.14 -38.66
N ASN A 146 -8.90 -1.96 -39.88
CA ASN A 146 -8.61 -2.85 -40.99
C ASN A 146 -7.36 -2.38 -41.73
N PHE A 147 -6.19 -2.97 -41.40
CA PHE A 147 -4.91 -2.59 -41.99
C PHE A 147 -4.72 -3.02 -43.45
N LEU A 148 -5.62 -3.82 -44.02
CA LEU A 148 -5.65 -4.10 -45.46
C LEU A 148 -6.16 -2.91 -46.26
N GLU A 149 -7.11 -2.15 -45.71
CA GLU A 149 -7.70 -0.97 -46.36
C GLU A 149 -7.03 0.34 -45.90
N PHE A 150 -6.68 0.41 -44.62
CA PHE A 150 -5.97 1.52 -44.01
C PHE A 150 -4.56 1.09 -43.57
N SER A 151 -3.62 1.13 -44.51
CA SER A 151 -2.25 0.63 -44.28
C SER A 151 -1.56 1.27 -43.07
N VAL A 152 -0.59 0.56 -42.49
CA VAL A 152 0.24 1.07 -41.39
C VAL A 152 0.96 2.38 -41.75
N GLU A 153 1.30 2.58 -43.04
CA GLU A 153 1.84 3.85 -43.53
C GLU A 153 0.84 5.00 -43.35
N LYS A 154 -0.42 4.80 -43.73
CA LYS A 154 -1.47 5.81 -43.53
C LYS A 154 -1.66 6.12 -42.04
N MET A 155 -1.54 5.11 -41.17
CA MET A 155 -1.58 5.31 -39.72
C MET A 155 -0.40 6.16 -39.23
N ALA A 156 0.82 5.87 -39.70
CA ALA A 156 1.99 6.69 -39.37
C ALA A 156 1.82 8.15 -39.85
N GLN A 157 1.26 8.37 -41.05
CA GLN A 157 0.95 9.72 -41.53
C GLN A 157 -0.12 10.41 -40.69
N LEU A 158 -1.13 9.67 -40.21
CA LEU A 158 -2.16 10.22 -39.33
C LEU A 158 -1.57 10.67 -37.98
N ILE A 159 -0.73 9.84 -37.35
CA ILE A 159 -0.02 10.23 -36.12
C ILE A 159 0.80 11.50 -36.35
N LYS A 160 1.59 11.54 -37.44
CA LYS A 160 2.37 12.74 -37.81
C LYS A 160 1.48 13.97 -38.01
N LYS A 161 0.33 13.83 -38.69
CA LYS A 161 -0.65 14.91 -38.88
C LYS A 161 -1.06 15.50 -37.53
N TRP A 162 -1.32 14.67 -36.52
CA TRP A 162 -1.69 15.14 -35.19
C TRP A 162 -0.53 15.77 -34.41
N VAL A 163 0.69 15.24 -34.54
CA VAL A 163 1.90 15.88 -33.96
C VAL A 163 2.07 17.31 -34.51
N VAL A 164 1.96 17.48 -35.83
CA VAL A 164 2.01 18.80 -36.48
C VAL A 164 0.88 19.70 -35.94
N TRP A 165 -0.35 19.18 -35.92
CA TRP A 165 -1.50 19.94 -35.42
C TRP A 165 -1.30 20.40 -33.96
N ILE A 166 -0.78 19.53 -33.09
CA ILE A 166 -0.50 19.85 -31.68
C ILE A 166 0.48 21.02 -31.56
N HIS A 167 1.56 21.01 -32.33
CA HIS A 167 2.55 22.09 -32.28
C HIS A 167 2.01 23.42 -32.82
N GLU A 168 1.16 23.37 -33.84
CA GLU A 168 0.54 24.56 -34.45
C GLU A 168 -0.62 25.14 -33.62
N ASN A 169 -1.40 24.28 -32.94
CA ASN A 169 -2.67 24.67 -32.34
C ASN A 169 -2.69 24.66 -30.81
N LEU A 170 -1.82 23.88 -30.17
CA LEU A 170 -1.72 23.83 -28.72
C LEU A 170 -0.49 24.61 -28.24
N HIS A 171 0.71 24.13 -28.58
CA HIS A 171 1.96 24.79 -28.19
C HIS A 171 3.18 24.29 -28.99
N LYS A 172 4.04 25.21 -29.44
CA LYS A 172 5.27 24.90 -30.21
C LYS A 172 6.26 23.98 -29.48
N HIS A 173 6.20 23.91 -28.15
CA HIS A 173 7.06 23.07 -27.31
C HIS A 173 6.27 21.99 -26.57
N ALA A 174 5.08 21.65 -27.06
CA ALA A 174 4.29 20.54 -26.53
C ALA A 174 5.11 19.24 -26.47
N LYS A 175 5.06 18.55 -25.34
CA LYS A 175 5.63 17.21 -25.20
C LYS A 175 4.58 16.21 -25.70
N VAL A 176 4.90 15.50 -26.79
CA VAL A 176 4.00 14.50 -27.38
C VAL A 176 4.55 13.11 -27.17
N PHE A 177 3.76 12.27 -26.51
CA PHE A 177 3.97 10.83 -26.43
C PHE A 177 3.04 10.11 -27.40
N VAL A 178 3.47 8.94 -27.88
CA VAL A 178 2.59 7.98 -28.57
C VAL A 178 2.54 6.71 -27.73
N ASN A 179 1.34 6.29 -27.35
CA ASN A 179 1.06 5.07 -26.61
C ASN A 179 0.62 3.95 -27.56
N PHE A 180 1.34 2.83 -27.56
CA PHE A 180 0.90 1.59 -28.20
C PHE A 180 0.02 0.79 -27.24
N ARG A 181 -1.29 0.83 -27.46
CA ARG A 181 -2.25 0.06 -26.65
C ARG A 181 -2.11 -1.43 -26.88
N ASP A 182 -2.36 -2.18 -25.81
CA ASP A 182 -2.38 -3.64 -25.77
C ASP A 182 -1.16 -4.28 -26.46
N LEU A 183 0.03 -3.66 -26.32
CA LEU A 183 1.21 -4.06 -27.07
C LEU A 183 1.52 -5.57 -26.94
N PRO A 184 1.44 -6.21 -25.77
CA PRO A 184 1.69 -7.65 -25.66
C PRO A 184 0.74 -8.53 -26.46
N GLU A 185 -0.47 -8.05 -26.76
CA GLU A 185 -1.43 -8.77 -27.60
C GLU A 185 -1.15 -8.57 -29.09
N VAL A 186 -0.61 -7.41 -29.45
CA VAL A 186 -0.34 -7.04 -30.85
C VAL A 186 1.04 -7.52 -31.32
N MET A 187 2.07 -7.35 -30.49
CA MET A 187 3.47 -7.57 -30.86
C MET A 187 3.77 -8.98 -31.38
N PRO A 188 3.25 -10.09 -30.80
CA PRO A 188 3.53 -11.43 -31.31
C PRO A 188 3.03 -11.69 -32.74
N PHE A 189 1.95 -11.03 -33.14
CA PHE A 189 1.27 -11.27 -34.42
C PHE A 189 1.51 -10.18 -35.47
N HIS A 190 1.80 -8.96 -35.03
CA HIS A 190 1.88 -7.76 -35.87
C HIS A 190 3.08 -6.88 -35.56
N SER A 191 4.20 -7.47 -35.12
CA SER A 191 5.44 -6.76 -34.79
C SER A 191 5.93 -5.83 -35.92
N GLU A 192 5.69 -6.20 -37.18
CA GLU A 192 6.04 -5.39 -38.35
C GLU A 192 5.36 -4.02 -38.33
N ARG A 193 4.12 -3.95 -37.84
CA ARG A 193 3.36 -2.69 -37.77
C ARG A 193 3.93 -1.77 -36.69
N ILE A 194 4.20 -2.34 -35.52
CA ILE A 194 4.83 -1.65 -34.40
C ILE A 194 6.18 -1.07 -34.84
N PHE A 195 7.06 -1.90 -35.39
CA PHE A 195 8.39 -1.47 -35.79
C PHE A 195 8.36 -0.50 -36.96
N TYR A 196 7.39 -0.59 -37.88
CA TYR A 196 7.20 0.39 -38.93
C TYR A 196 6.90 1.77 -38.35
N ILE A 197 5.94 1.87 -37.41
CA ILE A 197 5.58 3.15 -36.80
C ILE A 197 6.76 3.71 -35.99
N ILE A 198 7.44 2.89 -35.19
CA ILE A 198 8.64 3.33 -34.46
C ILE A 198 9.70 3.87 -35.43
N ASP A 199 9.98 3.14 -36.50
CA ASP A 199 10.95 3.55 -37.53
C ASP A 199 10.57 4.88 -38.17
N TYR A 200 9.28 5.06 -38.48
CA TYR A 200 8.77 6.30 -39.05
C TYR A 200 8.88 7.47 -38.06
N MET A 201 8.41 7.29 -36.83
CA MET A 201 8.38 8.36 -35.81
C MET A 201 9.78 8.79 -35.38
N THR A 202 10.70 7.85 -35.22
CA THR A 202 12.10 8.14 -34.82
C THR A 202 12.87 8.97 -35.85
N ARG A 203 12.45 8.93 -37.12
CA ARG A 203 13.04 9.66 -38.25
C ARG A 203 12.37 11.00 -38.54
N LEU A 204 11.36 11.39 -37.76
CA LEU A 204 10.77 12.71 -37.91
C LEU A 204 11.81 13.83 -37.71
N PRO A 205 11.64 14.97 -38.41
CA PRO A 205 12.45 16.17 -38.20
C PRO A 205 12.53 16.60 -36.73
N LYS A 206 13.59 17.30 -36.35
CA LYS A 206 13.89 17.65 -34.94
C LYS A 206 12.75 18.41 -34.25
N ASP A 207 12.06 19.28 -34.98
CA ASP A 207 10.91 20.09 -34.57
C ASP A 207 9.62 19.28 -34.40
N LEU A 208 9.55 18.07 -34.96
CA LEU A 208 8.42 17.14 -34.84
C LEU A 208 8.79 15.87 -34.07
N LYS A 209 9.97 15.81 -33.44
CA LYS A 209 10.38 14.64 -32.67
C LYS A 209 9.48 14.48 -31.46
N LEU A 210 8.95 13.27 -31.32
CA LEU A 210 8.21 12.88 -30.13
C LEU A 210 9.08 13.04 -28.88
N PHE A 211 8.41 13.31 -27.76
CA PHE A 211 9.03 13.31 -26.44
C PHE A 211 9.36 11.87 -25.98
N GLY A 212 8.52 10.90 -26.38
CA GLY A 212 8.81 9.49 -26.18
C GLY A 212 7.74 8.55 -26.73
N LEU A 213 7.92 7.26 -26.44
CA LEU A 213 6.97 6.19 -26.69
C LEU A 213 6.54 5.58 -25.36
N LEU A 214 5.27 5.20 -25.31
CA LEU A 214 4.66 4.51 -24.19
C LEU A 214 4.07 3.20 -24.69
N PHE A 215 3.96 2.21 -23.82
CA PHE A 215 3.14 1.04 -24.04
C PHE A 215 2.76 0.40 -22.71
N GLU A 216 1.67 -0.37 -22.72
CA GLU A 216 1.11 -0.99 -21.53
C GLU A 216 0.95 -2.50 -21.66
N GLU A 217 1.03 -3.18 -20.52
CA GLU A 217 0.54 -4.53 -20.30
C GLU A 217 -0.89 -4.39 -19.74
N PRO A 218 -1.96 -4.56 -20.54
CA PRO A 218 -3.34 -4.24 -20.14
C PRO A 218 -4.01 -5.27 -19.22
N LYS A 219 -3.50 -6.51 -19.14
CA LYS A 219 -4.22 -7.67 -18.58
C LYS A 219 -3.51 -8.35 -17.40
N GLY A 220 -2.30 -7.91 -17.05
CA GLY A 220 -1.37 -8.54 -16.14
C GLY A 220 -0.91 -9.94 -16.56
N THR A 221 -0.93 -10.29 -17.85
CA THR A 221 -0.74 -11.67 -18.36
C THR A 221 0.68 -12.00 -18.81
N SER A 222 1.45 -11.00 -19.22
CA SER A 222 2.77 -11.18 -19.82
C SER A 222 3.77 -11.67 -18.78
N LEU A 223 4.63 -12.62 -19.17
CA LEU A 223 5.78 -12.97 -18.35
C LEU A 223 6.81 -11.82 -18.39
N PRO A 224 7.56 -11.60 -17.29
CA PRO A 224 8.58 -10.55 -17.21
C PRO A 224 9.56 -10.55 -18.38
N ASP A 225 10.07 -11.72 -18.76
CA ASP A 225 11.05 -11.86 -19.84
C ASP A 225 10.45 -11.53 -21.22
N GLU A 226 9.17 -11.84 -21.45
CA GLU A 226 8.47 -11.53 -22.70
C GLU A 226 8.32 -10.02 -22.86
N PHE A 227 7.82 -9.36 -21.83
CA PHE A 227 7.64 -7.91 -21.80
C PHE A 227 8.99 -7.17 -21.87
N GLY A 228 10.01 -7.68 -21.16
CA GLY A 228 11.39 -7.22 -21.25
C GLY A 228 11.95 -7.33 -22.66
N LEU A 229 11.70 -8.45 -23.35
CA LEU A 229 12.14 -8.64 -24.74
C LEU A 229 11.49 -7.63 -25.70
N MET A 230 10.18 -7.39 -25.56
CA MET A 230 9.49 -6.36 -26.35
C MET A 230 10.13 -4.98 -26.12
N THR A 231 10.36 -4.62 -24.85
CA THR A 231 11.02 -3.37 -24.45
C THR A 231 12.40 -3.23 -25.11
N LYS A 232 13.20 -4.31 -25.06
CA LYS A 232 14.54 -4.37 -25.64
C LYS A 232 14.57 -4.05 -27.12
N TYR A 233 13.66 -4.66 -27.89
CA TYR A 233 13.64 -4.46 -29.34
C TYR A 233 13.11 -3.07 -29.72
N ILE A 234 12.15 -2.53 -28.96
CA ILE A 234 11.72 -1.13 -29.12
C ILE A 234 12.91 -0.20 -28.89
N ARG A 235 13.63 -0.33 -27.76
CA ARG A 235 14.80 0.50 -27.48
C ARG A 235 15.90 0.34 -28.52
N LYS A 236 16.18 -0.89 -28.99
CA LYS A 236 17.15 -1.13 -30.07
C LYS A 236 16.76 -0.37 -31.34
N LYS A 237 15.48 -0.38 -31.72
CA LYS A 237 14.98 0.35 -32.89
C LYS A 237 15.11 1.86 -32.73
N MET A 238 14.79 2.40 -31.55
CA MET A 238 14.98 3.81 -31.22
C MET A 238 16.45 4.23 -31.34
N ASN A 239 17.36 3.42 -30.77
CA ASN A 239 18.80 3.67 -30.78
C ASN A 239 19.39 3.58 -32.20
N ALA A 240 18.93 2.63 -33.02
CA ALA A 240 19.38 2.49 -34.42
C ALA A 240 19.07 3.75 -35.25
N ASN A 241 18.02 4.50 -34.91
CA ASN A 241 17.66 5.77 -35.53
C ASN A 241 18.19 6.99 -34.73
N ASN A 242 19.17 6.79 -33.83
CA ASN A 242 19.80 7.82 -33.00
C ASN A 242 18.79 8.69 -32.20
N TRP A 243 17.68 8.10 -31.78
CA TRP A 243 16.68 8.80 -30.98
C TRP A 243 16.76 8.41 -29.51
N LYS A 244 17.07 9.40 -28.67
CA LYS A 244 17.19 9.28 -27.21
C LYS A 244 15.89 9.66 -26.48
N GLY A 245 14.74 9.50 -27.13
CA GLY A 245 13.43 9.77 -26.51
C GLY A 245 13.14 8.84 -25.32
N HIS A 246 12.15 9.23 -24.53
CA HIS A 246 11.68 8.40 -23.41
C HIS A 246 10.98 7.14 -23.92
N LEU A 247 11.15 6.04 -23.21
CA LEU A 247 10.39 4.80 -23.37
C LEU A 247 9.81 4.48 -22.01
N LEU A 248 8.51 4.69 -21.87
CA LEU A 248 7.78 4.48 -20.62
C LEU A 248 6.93 3.23 -20.73
N ILE A 249 6.77 2.54 -19.59
CA ILE A 249 5.98 1.33 -19.49
C ILE A 249 4.92 1.47 -18.42
N HIS A 250 3.84 0.73 -18.60
CA HIS A 250 2.79 0.50 -17.63
C HIS A 250 2.46 -0.98 -17.58
N VAL A 251 2.27 -1.50 -16.38
CA VAL A 251 2.09 -2.94 -16.20
C VAL A 251 0.94 -3.16 -15.23
N HIS A 252 -0.13 -3.77 -15.71
CA HIS A 252 -1.23 -4.19 -14.85
C HIS A 252 -0.89 -5.44 -14.03
N GLU A 253 -1.58 -5.61 -12.92
CA GLU A 253 -1.45 -6.77 -12.04
C GLU A 253 -2.64 -7.73 -12.24
N LYS A 254 -2.33 -9.03 -12.27
CA LYS A 254 -3.30 -10.13 -12.28
C LYS A 254 -2.73 -11.43 -11.72
N PHE A 255 -1.47 -11.75 -12.00
CA PHE A 255 -0.83 -13.03 -11.65
C PHE A 255 0.37 -12.92 -10.69
N GLY A 256 0.61 -11.74 -10.12
CA GLY A 256 1.67 -11.46 -9.14
C GLY A 256 3.02 -11.09 -9.75
N PHE A 257 3.06 -10.58 -10.99
CA PHE A 257 4.31 -10.31 -11.71
C PHE A 257 4.57 -8.84 -12.02
N SER A 258 3.64 -7.93 -11.71
CA SER A 258 3.69 -6.55 -12.23
C SER A 258 4.99 -5.81 -11.87
N ASP A 259 5.39 -5.83 -10.60
CA ASP A 259 6.60 -5.16 -10.11
C ASP A 259 7.88 -5.71 -10.76
N TYR A 260 8.00 -7.02 -10.92
CA TYR A 260 9.18 -7.63 -11.55
C TYR A 260 9.19 -7.39 -13.06
N THR A 261 8.03 -7.45 -13.73
CA THR A 261 7.88 -7.09 -15.14
C THR A 261 8.28 -5.63 -15.39
N ALA A 262 7.94 -4.70 -14.50
CA ALA A 262 8.37 -3.31 -14.59
C ALA A 262 9.91 -3.18 -14.47
N LEU A 263 10.54 -3.87 -13.51
CA LEU A 263 12.00 -3.89 -13.38
C LEU A 263 12.69 -4.51 -14.60
N GLU A 264 12.15 -5.59 -15.15
CA GLU A 264 12.69 -6.24 -16.34
C GLU A 264 12.57 -5.34 -17.58
N ALA A 265 11.49 -4.57 -17.72
CA ALA A 265 11.38 -3.55 -18.76
C ALA A 265 12.46 -2.46 -18.63
N LEU A 266 12.67 -1.95 -17.41
CA LEU A 266 13.71 -0.95 -17.13
C LEU A 266 15.13 -1.50 -17.42
N LEU A 267 15.40 -2.76 -17.05
CA LEU A 267 16.64 -3.45 -17.40
C LEU A 267 16.86 -3.54 -18.91
N ASN A 268 15.77 -3.70 -19.67
CA ASN A 268 15.81 -3.88 -21.12
C ASN A 268 15.67 -2.57 -21.90
N GLY A 269 15.74 -1.41 -21.24
CA GLY A 269 15.91 -0.12 -21.90
C GLY A 269 14.70 0.82 -21.85
N ALA A 270 13.63 0.48 -21.14
CA ALA A 270 12.74 1.52 -20.64
C ALA A 270 13.52 2.46 -19.73
N ASN A 271 13.22 3.76 -19.77
CA ASN A 271 13.85 4.75 -18.90
C ASN A 271 12.84 5.54 -18.09
N GLY A 272 11.67 4.94 -17.87
CA GLY A 272 10.66 5.50 -17.03
C GLY A 272 9.42 4.62 -16.95
N VAL A 273 8.52 5.02 -16.07
CA VAL A 273 7.23 4.36 -15.87
C VAL A 273 6.14 5.41 -15.97
N TRP A 274 4.99 5.02 -16.51
CA TRP A 274 3.75 5.67 -16.12
C TRP A 274 3.03 4.72 -15.16
N ALA A 275 2.64 5.22 -14.00
CA ALA A 275 2.01 4.40 -12.97
C ALA A 275 1.29 5.28 -11.96
N SER A 276 0.36 4.69 -11.21
CA SER A 276 -0.09 5.29 -9.96
C SER A 276 1.00 5.15 -8.89
N VAL A 277 1.07 6.10 -7.94
CA VAL A 277 1.86 5.96 -6.70
C VAL A 277 1.48 4.70 -5.93
N CYS A 278 0.21 4.32 -5.93
CA CYS A 278 -0.31 3.14 -5.25
C CYS A 278 -0.64 1.99 -6.23
N LEU A 279 -0.86 0.79 -5.69
CA LEU A 279 -1.25 -0.41 -6.44
C LEU A 279 -2.61 -0.26 -7.11
N GLU A 280 -3.56 0.43 -6.48
CA GLU A 280 -4.93 0.53 -6.99
C GLU A 280 -4.92 0.95 -8.47
N GLY A 281 -5.74 0.27 -9.27
CA GLY A 281 -5.68 0.31 -10.72
C GLY A 281 -6.74 -0.60 -11.34
N ALA A 282 -6.73 -0.76 -12.65
CA ALA A 282 -7.59 -1.77 -13.29
C ALA A 282 -7.18 -3.21 -12.89
N ALA A 283 -8.11 -4.16 -13.02
CA ALA A 283 -7.94 -5.56 -12.62
C ALA A 283 -7.53 -5.71 -11.13
N MET A 284 -6.37 -6.30 -10.82
CA MET A 284 -5.84 -6.39 -9.45
C MET A 284 -4.95 -5.21 -9.06
N GLY A 285 -4.75 -4.24 -9.98
CA GLY A 285 -3.89 -3.08 -9.77
C GLY A 285 -2.86 -2.90 -10.89
N ASN A 286 -1.78 -2.21 -10.55
CA ASN A 286 -0.65 -1.91 -11.44
C ASN A 286 0.70 -1.96 -10.69
N ALA A 287 1.81 -2.07 -11.44
CA ALA A 287 3.14 -1.87 -10.91
C ALA A 287 3.31 -0.42 -10.42
N SER A 288 3.10 -0.21 -9.12
CA SER A 288 3.06 1.14 -8.54
C SER A 288 4.42 1.83 -8.61
N SER A 289 4.41 3.16 -8.76
CA SER A 289 5.65 3.93 -8.74
C SER A 289 6.31 3.90 -7.36
N CYS A 290 5.56 3.78 -6.26
CA CYS A 290 6.12 3.59 -4.92
C CYS A 290 6.99 2.32 -4.85
N VAL A 291 6.44 1.15 -5.18
CA VAL A 291 7.18 -0.12 -5.09
C VAL A 291 8.32 -0.18 -6.11
N THR A 292 8.09 0.31 -7.33
CA THR A 292 9.11 0.34 -8.37
C THR A 292 10.30 1.20 -7.96
N LEU A 293 10.06 2.44 -7.50
CA LEU A 293 11.13 3.35 -7.11
C LEU A 293 11.90 2.86 -5.89
N LEU A 294 11.22 2.28 -4.88
CA LEU A 294 11.90 1.72 -3.71
C LEU A 294 12.80 0.54 -4.08
N ASN A 295 12.39 -0.30 -5.03
CA ASN A 295 13.25 -1.36 -5.55
C ASN A 295 14.52 -0.82 -6.25
N LEU A 296 14.43 0.31 -6.95
CA LEU A 296 15.61 0.95 -7.54
C LEU A 296 16.51 1.61 -6.49
N ILE A 297 15.92 2.24 -5.47
CA ILE A 297 16.65 2.89 -4.37
C ILE A 297 17.44 1.85 -3.57
N ARG A 298 16.83 0.72 -3.19
CA ARG A 298 17.53 -0.35 -2.47
C ARG A 298 18.66 -1.00 -3.29
N LEU A 299 18.58 -0.95 -4.63
CA LEU A 299 19.66 -1.35 -5.53
C LEU A 299 20.79 -0.31 -5.65
N GLY A 300 20.62 0.85 -5.02
CA GLY A 300 21.60 1.94 -4.93
C GLY A 300 21.36 3.11 -5.90
N ASN A 301 20.16 3.25 -6.48
CA ASN A 301 19.89 4.34 -7.41
C ASN A 301 19.78 5.70 -6.70
N LYS A 302 20.85 6.49 -6.79
CA LYS A 302 20.95 7.83 -6.17
C LYS A 302 20.34 8.94 -7.02
N ASN A 303 20.05 8.70 -8.30
CA ASN A 303 19.47 9.73 -9.16
C ASN A 303 18.03 10.03 -8.74
N LEU A 304 17.29 9.00 -8.33
CA LEU A 304 15.94 9.12 -7.78
C LEU A 304 15.89 10.03 -6.55
N LEU A 305 16.81 9.82 -5.60
CA LEU A 305 16.88 10.61 -4.35
C LEU A 305 17.21 12.08 -4.59
N LYS A 306 17.81 12.43 -5.73
CA LYS A 306 18.08 13.82 -6.12
C LYS A 306 16.90 14.48 -6.83
N LYS A 307 16.04 13.67 -7.45
CA LYS A 307 14.98 14.12 -8.36
C LYS A 307 13.62 14.16 -7.69
N TYR A 308 13.36 13.25 -6.75
CA TYR A 308 12.06 13.04 -6.13
C TYR A 308 12.16 12.99 -4.61
N THR A 309 11.07 13.32 -3.94
CA THR A 309 10.92 13.19 -2.48
C THR A 309 10.57 11.74 -2.12
N CYS A 310 11.53 10.83 -2.32
CA CYS A 310 11.27 9.40 -2.18
C CYS A 310 10.88 8.97 -0.76
N THR A 311 11.27 9.73 0.27
CA THR A 311 10.88 9.49 1.66
C THR A 311 9.39 9.72 1.92
N TYR A 312 8.68 10.43 1.04
CA TYR A 312 7.24 10.65 1.14
C TYR A 312 6.40 9.59 0.40
N LEU A 313 7.02 8.74 -0.44
CA LEU A 313 6.31 7.80 -1.32
C LEU A 313 5.37 6.85 -0.55
N ARG A 314 5.81 6.32 0.59
CA ARG A 314 4.99 5.44 1.44
C ARG A 314 3.73 6.13 1.92
N LYS A 315 3.87 7.34 2.47
CA LYS A 315 2.73 8.14 2.95
C LYS A 315 1.78 8.52 1.83
N ALA A 316 2.30 8.92 0.68
CA ALA A 316 1.47 9.22 -0.49
C ALA A 316 0.69 7.99 -0.96
N ALA A 317 1.33 6.81 -1.05
CA ALA A 317 0.66 5.58 -1.43
C ALA A 317 -0.48 5.23 -0.45
N ILE A 318 -0.23 5.30 0.87
CA ILE A 318 -1.25 5.07 1.91
C ILE A 318 -2.42 6.02 1.74
N ASN A 319 -2.15 7.32 1.61
CA ASN A 319 -3.19 8.34 1.51
C ASN A 319 -4.02 8.17 0.23
N ILE A 320 -3.37 7.91 -0.91
CA ILE A 320 -4.07 7.72 -2.19
C ILE A 320 -4.93 6.45 -2.15
N THR A 321 -4.45 5.37 -1.53
CA THR A 321 -5.27 4.17 -1.29
C THR A 321 -6.50 4.50 -0.44
N LYS A 322 -6.36 5.27 0.65
CA LYS A 322 -7.49 5.71 1.49
C LYS A 322 -8.51 6.55 0.74
N ILE A 323 -8.04 7.55 -0.02
CA ILE A 323 -8.92 8.41 -0.83
C ILE A 323 -9.68 7.59 -1.88
N THR A 324 -9.03 6.56 -2.43
CA THR A 324 -9.57 5.73 -3.52
C THR A 324 -10.54 4.67 -3.02
N THR A 325 -10.23 4.01 -1.90
CA THR A 325 -10.95 2.82 -1.43
C THR A 325 -11.82 3.10 -0.20
N GLY A 326 -11.52 4.15 0.56
CA GLY A 326 -12.09 4.44 1.87
C GLY A 326 -11.38 3.72 3.03
N GLU A 327 -10.38 2.88 2.75
CA GLU A 327 -9.74 1.99 3.72
C GLU A 327 -8.21 2.13 3.71
N ASP A 328 -7.56 1.66 4.76
CA ASP A 328 -6.10 1.48 4.78
C ASP A 328 -5.64 0.46 3.71
N PRO A 329 -4.41 0.60 3.18
CA PRO A 329 -3.83 -0.43 2.34
C PRO A 329 -3.85 -1.80 3.02
N HIS A 330 -4.00 -2.84 2.21
CA HIS A 330 -3.92 -4.20 2.73
C HIS A 330 -2.61 -4.42 3.50
N SER A 331 -2.67 -5.07 4.66
CA SER A 331 -1.53 -5.18 5.59
C SER A 331 -0.27 -5.81 4.98
N LYS A 332 -0.45 -6.69 3.98
CA LYS A 332 0.64 -7.36 3.24
C LYS A 332 1.14 -6.59 2.01
N GLN A 333 0.63 -5.39 1.77
CA GLN A 333 1.03 -4.59 0.62
C GLN A 333 2.53 -4.27 0.71
N PRO A 334 3.34 -4.60 -0.32
CA PRO A 334 4.77 -4.27 -0.32
C PRO A 334 5.00 -2.78 -0.09
N VAL A 335 6.05 -2.45 0.66
CA VAL A 335 6.54 -1.09 0.98
C VAL A 335 5.62 -0.25 1.87
N TYR A 336 4.31 -0.24 1.64
CA TYR A 336 3.39 0.70 2.27
C TYR A 336 2.21 0.06 3.02
N GLY A 337 2.14 -1.27 3.07
CA GLY A 337 1.31 -1.99 4.03
C GLY A 337 1.89 -1.89 5.44
N GLU A 338 1.02 -2.08 6.45
CA GLU A 338 1.39 -2.08 7.87
C GLU A 338 2.58 -3.01 8.15
N ARG A 339 2.53 -4.24 7.62
CA ARG A 339 3.53 -5.29 7.90
C ARG A 339 4.85 -5.10 7.17
N ALA A 340 4.94 -4.13 6.27
CA ALA A 340 6.14 -3.92 5.46
C ALA A 340 7.35 -3.46 6.28
N LEU A 341 7.12 -2.95 7.50
CA LEU A 341 8.16 -2.48 8.42
C LEU A 341 8.41 -3.43 9.60
N ASP A 342 7.72 -4.58 9.66
CA ASP A 342 7.79 -5.50 10.80
C ASP A 342 9.16 -6.17 10.92
N LEU A 343 9.74 -6.19 12.12
CA LEU A 343 10.87 -7.06 12.47
C LEU A 343 10.33 -8.40 12.98
N VAL A 344 10.55 -9.48 12.22
CA VAL A 344 9.92 -10.81 12.49
C VAL A 344 10.89 -11.89 12.97
N LEU A 345 12.15 -11.88 12.49
CA LEU A 345 13.11 -12.98 12.71
C LEU A 345 14.41 -12.53 13.41
N GLY A 346 14.40 -11.37 14.04
CA GLY A 346 15.56 -10.82 14.74
C GLY A 346 15.47 -9.31 14.86
N LEU A 347 16.47 -8.73 15.52
CA LEU A 347 16.65 -7.29 15.69
C LEU A 347 17.84 -6.75 14.87
N ASP A 348 18.44 -7.61 14.05
CA ASP A 348 19.57 -7.25 13.21
C ASP A 348 19.14 -6.26 12.13
N LYS A 349 19.98 -5.26 11.88
CA LYS A 349 19.73 -4.29 10.81
C LYS A 349 19.89 -4.93 9.44
N GLU A 350 18.96 -4.64 8.54
CA GLU A 350 19.07 -4.99 7.14
C GLU A 350 20.09 -4.11 6.40
N GLU A 351 20.59 -4.56 5.25
CA GLU A 351 21.47 -3.75 4.39
C GLU A 351 20.75 -2.48 3.91
N PHE A 352 19.44 -2.56 3.68
CA PHE A 352 18.57 -1.44 3.42
C PHE A 352 17.36 -1.52 4.35
N ASP A 353 17.37 -0.72 5.42
CA ASP A 353 16.27 -0.66 6.38
C ASP A 353 15.17 0.28 5.89
N LEU A 354 14.00 -0.29 5.59
CA LEU A 354 12.87 0.46 5.06
C LEU A 354 12.27 1.44 6.08
N SER A 355 12.29 1.08 7.37
CA SER A 355 11.76 1.93 8.44
C SER A 355 12.66 3.15 8.66
N GLU A 356 13.98 2.95 8.67
CA GLU A 356 14.99 4.00 8.76
C GLU A 356 14.88 4.95 7.55
N PHE A 357 14.70 4.39 6.35
CA PHE A 357 14.53 5.18 5.13
C PHE A 357 13.32 6.12 5.19
N PHE A 358 12.20 5.67 5.75
CA PHE A 358 10.98 6.48 5.89
C PHE A 358 10.94 7.30 7.20
N GLY A 359 11.91 7.11 8.11
CA GLY A 359 11.89 7.72 9.44
C GLY A 359 10.75 7.18 10.32
N GLU A 360 10.28 5.96 10.07
CA GLU A 360 9.26 5.26 10.84
C GLU A 360 9.90 4.29 11.84
N LYS A 361 9.22 3.99 12.94
CA LYS A 361 9.68 2.96 13.88
C LYS A 361 9.24 1.59 13.37
N ALA A 362 10.19 0.68 13.17
CA ALA A 362 9.89 -0.72 12.88
C ALA A 362 9.25 -1.41 14.10
N PRO A 363 7.99 -1.88 14.01
CA PRO A 363 7.39 -2.66 15.07
C PRO A 363 8.05 -4.04 15.17
N VAL A 364 8.39 -4.47 16.39
CA VAL A 364 8.84 -5.85 16.63
C VAL A 364 7.64 -6.78 16.67
N ARG A 365 7.53 -7.69 15.70
CA ARG A 365 6.39 -8.61 15.60
C ARG A 365 6.50 -9.71 16.65
N ILE A 366 5.48 -9.81 17.50
CA ILE A 366 5.37 -10.87 18.51
C ILE A 366 4.60 -12.05 17.92
N SER A 367 5.25 -13.20 17.89
CA SER A 367 4.71 -14.48 17.46
C SER A 367 5.41 -15.60 18.23
N SER A 368 4.97 -16.86 18.09
CA SER A 368 5.57 -17.99 18.81
C SER A 368 7.06 -18.22 18.50
N VAL A 369 7.60 -17.63 17.43
CA VAL A 369 9.02 -17.68 17.09
C VAL A 369 9.84 -16.52 17.66
N ALA A 370 9.20 -15.49 18.24
CA ALA A 370 9.89 -14.34 18.81
C ALA A 370 10.88 -14.76 19.90
N SER A 371 12.04 -14.10 19.97
CA SER A 371 12.99 -14.30 21.06
C SER A 371 12.56 -13.54 22.33
N PRO A 372 13.05 -13.93 23.52
CA PRO A 372 12.83 -13.14 24.74
C PRO A 372 13.25 -11.67 24.57
N GLU A 373 14.34 -11.41 23.84
CA GLU A 373 14.81 -10.05 23.55
C GLU A 373 13.81 -9.27 22.70
N MET A 374 13.20 -9.92 21.71
CA MET A 374 12.14 -9.31 20.89
C MET A 374 10.91 -8.97 21.73
N ILE A 375 10.46 -9.89 22.59
CA ILE A 375 9.32 -9.69 23.49
C ILE A 375 9.59 -8.52 24.43
N ARG A 376 10.77 -8.48 25.09
CA ARG A 376 11.17 -7.36 25.94
C ARG A 376 11.22 -6.05 25.16
N THR A 377 11.82 -6.06 23.97
CA THR A 377 11.93 -4.85 23.13
C THR A 377 10.54 -4.31 22.78
N ARG A 378 9.58 -5.19 22.44
CA ARG A 378 8.21 -4.77 22.15
C ARG A 378 7.51 -4.21 23.39
N LEU A 379 7.67 -4.82 24.57
CA LEU A 379 7.14 -4.27 25.83
C LEU A 379 7.61 -2.83 26.03
N VAL A 380 8.91 -2.59 25.88
CA VAL A 380 9.48 -1.24 26.02
C VAL A 380 8.98 -0.28 24.93
N GLN A 381 8.84 -0.75 23.69
CA GLN A 381 8.34 0.07 22.58
C GLN A 381 6.91 0.56 22.81
N ILE A 382 6.05 -0.27 23.40
CA ILE A 382 4.63 0.06 23.62
C ILE A 382 4.44 0.80 24.95
N PHE A 383 5.05 0.31 26.04
CA PHE A 383 4.73 0.73 27.41
C PHE A 383 5.80 1.62 28.06
N GLY A 384 6.96 1.81 27.42
CA GLY A 384 8.10 2.49 28.01
C GLY A 384 9.01 1.56 28.82
N GLU A 385 10.10 2.09 29.36
CA GLU A 385 11.02 1.32 30.21
C GLU A 385 10.39 1.08 31.59
N ASP A 386 10.44 -0.17 32.07
CA ASP A 386 10.00 -0.59 33.40
C ASP A 386 10.97 -1.66 33.94
N GLU A 387 11.33 -1.59 35.22
CA GLU A 387 12.24 -2.55 35.87
C GLU A 387 11.72 -4.00 35.82
N LYS A 388 10.40 -4.18 35.70
CA LYS A 388 9.73 -5.47 35.58
C LYS A 388 9.86 -6.08 34.17
N PHE A 389 10.23 -5.30 33.16
CA PHE A 389 10.42 -5.78 31.77
C PHE A 389 11.80 -6.43 31.60
N THR A 390 12.02 -7.53 32.32
CA THR A 390 13.28 -8.29 32.27
C THR A 390 13.28 -9.36 31.18
N ILE A 391 14.47 -9.82 30.81
CA ILE A 391 14.62 -10.93 29.85
C ILE A 391 14.04 -12.24 30.42
N GLU A 392 14.20 -12.48 31.72
CA GLU A 392 13.61 -13.64 32.39
C GLU A 392 12.08 -13.61 32.34
N LYS A 393 11.49 -12.43 32.48
CA LYS A 393 10.04 -12.25 32.34
C LYS A 393 9.58 -12.49 30.90
N ALA A 394 10.30 -11.95 29.92
CA ALA A 394 10.04 -12.19 28.51
C ALA A 394 10.20 -13.67 28.12
N TYR A 395 11.14 -14.39 28.74
CA TYR A 395 11.28 -15.83 28.58
C TYR A 395 10.04 -16.58 29.11
N LYS A 396 9.52 -16.22 30.29
CA LYS A 396 8.27 -16.78 30.82
C LYS A 396 7.07 -16.49 29.92
N MET A 397 6.98 -15.28 29.37
CA MET A 397 5.94 -14.94 28.38
C MET A 397 5.99 -15.88 27.17
N LYS A 398 7.20 -16.17 26.66
CA LYS A 398 7.37 -17.16 25.59
C LYS A 398 6.89 -18.56 26.00
N GLU A 399 7.17 -18.99 27.23
CA GLU A 399 6.66 -20.28 27.74
C GLU A 399 5.12 -20.30 27.77
N VAL A 400 4.48 -19.23 28.22
CA VAL A 400 3.01 -19.09 28.20
C VAL A 400 2.45 -19.20 26.79
N MET A 401 3.07 -18.53 25.80
CA MET A 401 2.64 -18.65 24.39
C MET A 401 2.73 -20.09 23.88
N LEU A 402 3.78 -20.82 24.26
CA LEU A 402 3.95 -22.22 23.86
C LEU A 402 2.97 -23.16 24.57
N ASP A 403 2.66 -22.89 25.84
CA ASP A 403 1.70 -23.66 26.60
C ASP A 403 0.26 -23.42 26.11
N ASP A 404 -0.07 -22.20 25.71
CA ASP A 404 -1.33 -21.87 25.03
C ASP A 404 -1.53 -22.74 23.79
N LEU A 405 -0.51 -22.81 22.94
CA LEU A 405 -0.57 -23.64 21.73
C LEU A 405 -0.72 -25.14 22.05
N LYS A 406 -0.04 -25.65 23.08
CA LYS A 406 -0.20 -27.05 23.54
C LYS A 406 -1.64 -27.31 24.02
N GLN A 407 -2.29 -26.30 24.58
CA GLN A 407 -3.68 -26.35 25.05
C GLN A 407 -4.70 -25.95 23.97
N SER A 408 -4.27 -25.78 22.71
CA SER A 408 -5.12 -25.35 21.60
C SER A 408 -5.75 -23.96 21.78
N ARG A 409 -5.14 -23.09 22.58
CA ARG A 409 -5.43 -21.65 22.64
C ARG A 409 -4.58 -20.91 21.61
N LYS A 410 -5.20 -20.02 20.85
CA LYS A 410 -4.56 -19.26 19.75
C LYS A 410 -4.69 -17.77 19.98
N GLU A 411 -4.15 -17.30 21.09
CA GLU A 411 -4.24 -15.90 21.48
C GLU A 411 -3.42 -14.99 20.55
N GLU A 412 -3.89 -13.76 20.40
CA GLU A 412 -3.25 -12.61 19.79
C GLU A 412 -2.30 -11.96 20.83
N TYR A 413 -1.04 -11.76 20.44
CA TYR A 413 0.02 -11.28 21.35
C TYR A 413 0.75 -10.02 20.83
N MET A 414 0.30 -9.44 19.72
CA MET A 414 0.96 -8.32 19.04
C MET A 414 0.31 -6.96 19.38
N SER A 415 -1.00 -6.92 19.63
CA SER A 415 -1.69 -5.72 20.10
C SER A 415 -1.17 -5.30 21.47
N THR A 416 -1.37 -4.02 21.83
CA THR A 416 -1.04 -3.50 23.16
C THR A 416 -1.69 -4.36 24.23
N VAL A 417 -2.99 -4.64 24.08
CA VAL A 417 -3.76 -5.38 25.07
C VAL A 417 -3.36 -6.86 25.12
N GLY A 418 -3.15 -7.52 23.97
CA GLY A 418 -2.70 -8.91 23.91
C GLY A 418 -1.33 -9.09 24.57
N LEU A 419 -0.41 -8.13 24.37
CA LEU A 419 0.90 -8.15 24.99
C LEU A 419 0.83 -7.90 26.51
N ALA A 420 -0.03 -7.00 26.97
CA ALA A 420 -0.24 -6.75 28.39
C ALA A 420 -0.82 -7.98 29.10
N MET A 421 -1.82 -8.64 28.50
CA MET A 421 -2.38 -9.88 29.04
C MET A 421 -1.36 -11.01 29.07
N LEU A 422 -0.51 -11.12 28.04
CA LEU A 422 0.58 -12.08 28.05
C LEU A 422 1.58 -11.81 29.20
N PHE A 423 1.89 -10.54 29.46
CA PHE A 423 2.79 -10.15 30.54
C PHE A 423 2.23 -10.53 31.91
N ASP A 424 0.95 -10.25 32.14
CA ASP A 424 0.24 -10.60 33.37
C ASP A 424 0.23 -12.12 33.63
N ARG A 425 -0.15 -12.89 32.60
CA ARG A 425 -0.19 -14.36 32.65
C ARG A 425 1.19 -15.00 32.83
N ALA A 426 2.27 -14.31 32.45
CA ALA A 426 3.65 -14.71 32.74
C ALA A 426 4.08 -14.39 34.19
N GLY A 427 3.12 -14.09 35.07
CA GLY A 427 3.31 -13.67 36.45
C GLY A 427 3.83 -12.24 36.58
N GLY A 428 3.61 -11.41 35.56
CA GLY A 428 3.69 -9.96 35.70
C GLY A 428 2.48 -9.42 36.46
N ALA A 429 2.37 -8.09 36.51
CA ALA A 429 1.15 -7.40 36.92
C ALA A 429 0.99 -6.22 35.98
N ILE A 430 -0.22 -6.00 35.47
CA ILE A 430 -0.52 -4.86 34.60
C ILE A 430 -0.11 -3.57 35.32
N THR A 431 0.69 -2.75 34.65
CA THR A 431 1.20 -1.49 35.21
C THR A 431 0.30 -0.32 34.83
N VAL A 432 0.37 0.79 35.58
CA VAL A 432 -0.35 2.03 35.23
C VAL A 432 0.00 2.48 33.81
N THR A 433 1.27 2.39 33.39
CA THR A 433 1.70 2.70 32.02
C THR A 433 1.08 1.78 30.97
N MET A 434 0.83 0.52 31.29
CA MET A 434 0.09 -0.39 30.41
C MET A 434 -1.38 0.01 30.32
N ARG A 435 -2.02 0.32 31.44
CA ARG A 435 -3.42 0.80 31.49
C ARG A 435 -3.57 2.07 30.65
N ASP A 436 -2.71 3.06 30.84
CA ASP A 436 -2.69 4.31 30.09
C ASP A 436 -2.50 4.09 28.58
N ALA A 437 -1.61 3.19 28.19
CA ALA A 437 -1.35 2.88 26.79
C ALA A 437 -2.57 2.20 26.13
N ILE A 438 -3.21 1.27 26.85
CA ILE A 438 -4.42 0.57 26.38
C ILE A 438 -5.59 1.54 26.30
N SER A 439 -5.80 2.42 27.29
CA SER A 439 -6.89 3.39 27.28
C SER A 439 -6.79 4.33 26.08
N LYS A 440 -5.59 4.83 25.77
CA LYS A 440 -5.30 5.72 24.63
C LYS A 440 -5.40 5.04 23.25
N GLU A 441 -5.37 3.71 23.17
CA GLU A 441 -5.48 3.01 21.89
C GLU A 441 -6.91 3.10 21.34
N GLU A 442 -7.09 3.80 20.22
CA GLU A 442 -8.39 3.87 19.56
C GLU A 442 -8.70 2.59 18.78
N VAL A 443 -9.92 2.08 18.96
CA VAL A 443 -10.42 0.97 18.15
C VAL A 443 -10.87 1.53 16.80
N VAL A 444 -10.18 1.16 15.73
CA VAL A 444 -10.38 1.74 14.38
C VAL A 444 -11.74 1.36 13.77
N ARG A 445 -12.28 0.18 14.08
CA ARG A 445 -13.47 -0.35 13.39
C ARG A 445 -14.77 0.27 13.92
N PRO A 446 -15.62 0.88 13.08
CA PRO A 446 -16.89 1.49 13.53
C PRO A 446 -17.82 0.53 14.26
N HIS A 447 -17.90 -0.72 13.82
CA HIS A 447 -18.72 -1.75 14.49
C HIS A 447 -18.26 -2.00 15.93
N ALA A 448 -16.95 -2.12 16.14
CA ALA A 448 -16.38 -2.33 17.46
C ALA A 448 -16.54 -1.09 18.35
N GLN A 449 -16.38 0.12 17.80
CA GLN A 449 -16.68 1.36 18.51
C GLN A 449 -18.14 1.43 18.99
N ASN A 450 -19.09 1.02 18.15
CA ASN A 450 -20.50 0.99 18.52
C ASN A 450 -20.79 0.00 19.66
N MET A 451 -20.16 -1.19 19.63
CA MET A 451 -20.30 -2.17 20.71
C MET A 451 -19.72 -1.64 22.03
N ILE A 452 -18.53 -1.01 22.00
CA ILE A 452 -17.95 -0.37 23.19
C ILE A 452 -18.87 0.73 23.72
N ALA A 453 -19.43 1.58 22.84
CA ALA A 453 -20.34 2.64 23.23
C ALA A 453 -21.65 2.11 23.84
N GLU A 454 -22.13 0.94 23.41
CA GLU A 454 -23.26 0.28 24.05
C GLU A 454 -22.92 -0.24 25.44
N ILE A 455 -21.78 -0.92 25.60
CA ILE A 455 -21.32 -1.39 26.91
C ILE A 455 -21.10 -0.20 27.86
N ARG A 456 -20.52 0.89 27.35
CA ARG A 456 -20.30 2.12 28.11
C ARG A 456 -21.60 2.75 28.60
N ARG A 457 -22.65 2.80 27.78
CA ARG A 457 -23.97 3.27 28.24
C ARG A 457 -24.53 2.41 29.38
N ARG A 458 -24.32 1.09 29.33
CA ARG A 458 -24.72 0.19 30.42
C ARG A 458 -23.90 0.44 31.68
N TRP A 459 -22.61 0.74 31.54
CA TRP A 459 -21.75 1.14 32.65
C TRP A 459 -22.27 2.40 33.33
N ASP A 460 -22.52 3.46 32.55
CA ASP A 460 -23.03 4.74 33.04
C ASP A 460 -24.38 4.57 33.78
N ASP A 461 -25.26 3.69 33.29
CA ASP A 461 -26.54 3.37 33.95
C ASP A 461 -26.38 2.68 35.32
N TRP A 462 -25.24 2.03 35.57
CA TRP A 462 -24.92 1.41 36.87
C TRP A 462 -24.17 2.36 37.79
N ASP A 463 -23.27 3.18 37.26
CA ASP A 463 -22.52 4.22 38.00
C ASP A 463 -23.50 5.23 38.63
N LEU A 464 -24.56 5.60 37.90
CA LEU A 464 -25.65 6.43 38.45
C LEU A 464 -26.41 5.82 39.65
N LYS A 465 -26.18 4.54 39.98
CA LYS A 465 -26.81 3.86 41.12
C LYS A 465 -25.87 3.73 42.33
N ASP A 466 -24.60 4.09 42.20
CA ASP A 466 -23.61 4.04 43.27
C ASP A 466 -23.68 5.25 44.20
N GLU A 467 -23.00 5.16 45.36
CA GLU A 467 -22.97 6.25 46.33
C GLU A 467 -22.24 7.48 45.78
N VAL A 468 -21.18 7.26 45.01
CA VAL A 468 -20.49 8.26 44.19
C VAL A 468 -20.90 8.03 42.74
N GLN A 469 -21.28 9.09 42.03
CA GLN A 469 -21.85 9.01 40.68
C GLN A 469 -20.99 9.78 39.69
N GLY A 470 -20.77 9.17 38.52
CA GLY A 470 -20.08 9.80 37.40
C GLY A 470 -18.58 9.96 37.64
N ASP A 471 -17.98 9.08 38.42
CA ASP A 471 -16.54 9.05 38.71
C ASP A 471 -15.77 8.03 37.86
N ASP A 472 -16.44 7.40 36.88
CA ASP A 472 -15.89 6.34 36.02
C ASP A 472 -15.55 5.03 36.77
N MET A 473 -16.03 4.88 37.99
CA MET A 473 -15.84 3.71 38.84
C MET A 473 -17.17 3.02 39.09
N LEU A 474 -17.11 1.72 39.39
CA LEU A 474 -18.25 0.98 39.93
C LEU A 474 -17.89 0.31 41.24
N GLU A 475 -18.76 0.47 42.23
CA GLU A 475 -18.73 -0.35 43.43
C GLU A 475 -18.92 -1.82 43.06
N TYR A 476 -18.30 -2.72 43.82
CA TYR A 476 -18.37 -4.17 43.56
C TYR A 476 -19.81 -4.72 43.47
N ASP A 477 -20.75 -4.18 44.25
CA ASP A 477 -22.16 -4.55 44.19
C ASP A 477 -22.77 -4.19 42.81
N SER A 478 -22.49 -2.99 42.31
CA SER A 478 -23.01 -2.51 41.03
C SER A 478 -22.34 -3.18 39.84
N PHE A 479 -21.01 -3.35 39.87
CA PHE A 479 -20.31 -4.13 38.85
C PHE A 479 -20.81 -5.59 38.81
N TYR A 480 -21.03 -6.21 39.98
CA TYR A 480 -21.56 -7.56 40.03
C TYR A 480 -22.96 -7.66 39.40
N ASN A 481 -23.88 -6.79 39.83
CA ASN A 481 -25.26 -6.84 39.36
C ASN A 481 -25.39 -6.46 37.88
N GLY A 482 -24.55 -5.55 37.40
CA GLY A 482 -24.56 -5.10 36.01
C GLY A 482 -23.90 -6.05 35.03
N PHE A 483 -22.83 -6.72 35.44
CA PHE A 483 -21.97 -7.44 34.49
C PHE A 483 -21.62 -8.87 34.91
N MET A 484 -21.43 -9.17 36.20
CA MET A 484 -21.00 -10.53 36.64
C MET A 484 -22.13 -11.50 36.93
N ALA A 485 -23.33 -11.02 37.28
CA ALA A 485 -24.46 -11.85 37.70
C ALA A 485 -24.82 -13.01 36.73
N PRO A 486 -24.66 -12.88 35.40
CA PRO A 486 -24.87 -14.00 34.48
C PRO A 486 -23.85 -15.15 34.60
N TYR A 487 -22.65 -14.87 35.15
CA TYR A 487 -21.54 -15.82 35.21
C TYR A 487 -21.30 -16.39 36.62
N PHE A 488 -21.64 -15.61 37.65
CA PHE A 488 -21.45 -15.99 39.04
C PHE A 488 -22.81 -16.07 39.74
N SER A 489 -23.08 -17.22 40.37
CA SER A 489 -24.37 -17.48 41.02
C SER A 489 -24.46 -16.96 42.47
N CYS A 490 -23.33 -16.53 43.06
CA CYS A 490 -23.29 -16.07 44.44
C CYS A 490 -22.31 -14.90 44.62
N TYR A 491 -22.84 -13.70 44.86
CA TYR A 491 -22.03 -12.51 45.18
C TYR A 491 -21.23 -12.66 46.48
N ARG A 492 -21.84 -13.29 47.50
CA ARG A 492 -21.29 -13.35 48.86
C ARG A 492 -20.29 -14.48 49.09
N CYS A 493 -20.03 -15.34 48.11
CA CYS A 493 -19.03 -16.37 48.29
C CYS A 493 -17.62 -15.76 48.24
N SER A 494 -16.69 -16.38 48.96
CA SER A 494 -15.29 -15.95 49.01
C SER A 494 -14.61 -15.99 47.64
N GLU A 495 -15.10 -16.80 46.71
CA GLU A 495 -14.58 -16.90 45.35
C GLU A 495 -14.96 -15.67 44.50
N THR A 496 -16.21 -15.22 44.54
CA THR A 496 -16.66 -14.01 43.81
C THR A 496 -16.02 -12.74 44.35
N LYS A 497 -15.86 -12.60 45.67
CA LYS A 497 -15.16 -11.45 46.26
C LYS A 497 -13.69 -11.38 45.86
N LYS A 498 -13.02 -12.53 45.77
CA LYS A 498 -11.63 -12.60 45.29
C LYS A 498 -11.51 -12.40 43.78
N ALA A 499 -12.54 -12.79 43.04
CA ALA A 499 -12.64 -12.53 41.61
C ALA A 499 -12.74 -11.03 41.32
N LEU A 500 -13.57 -10.29 42.09
CA LEU A 500 -13.66 -8.82 42.01
C LEU A 500 -12.33 -8.13 42.32
N GLN A 501 -11.60 -8.62 43.34
CA GLN A 501 -10.23 -8.16 43.65
C GLN A 501 -9.20 -8.42 42.55
N ALA A 502 -9.48 -9.28 41.58
CA ALA A 502 -8.58 -9.54 40.45
C ALA A 502 -8.82 -8.59 39.26
N ILE A 503 -9.96 -7.87 39.25
CA ILE A 503 -10.26 -6.83 38.26
C ILE A 503 -9.78 -5.47 38.77
N ASP A 504 -9.96 -5.22 40.06
CA ASP A 504 -9.46 -4.07 40.81
C ASP A 504 -7.91 -4.10 40.86
N MET A 505 -7.28 -3.50 39.86
CA MET A 505 -5.83 -3.61 39.64
C MET A 505 -5.03 -2.63 40.50
N ASP A 506 -5.63 -1.54 40.99
CA ASP A 506 -5.00 -0.59 41.92
C ASP A 506 -5.41 -0.74 43.38
N THR A 507 -6.28 -1.72 43.66
CA THR A 507 -6.68 -2.17 45.00
C THR A 507 -7.44 -1.12 45.81
N ASP A 508 -8.17 -0.25 45.14
CA ASP A 508 -8.96 0.81 45.76
C ASP A 508 -10.34 0.35 46.26
N GLY A 509 -10.73 -0.90 45.93
CA GLY A 509 -11.98 -1.52 46.32
C GLY A 509 -13.13 -1.28 45.33
N GLN A 510 -12.85 -0.73 44.16
CA GLN A 510 -13.80 -0.46 43.08
C GLN A 510 -13.30 -1.08 41.77
N VAL A 511 -14.08 -0.97 40.70
CA VAL A 511 -13.65 -1.36 39.34
C VAL A 511 -13.69 -0.14 38.45
N ASP A 512 -12.55 0.23 37.89
CA ASP A 512 -12.47 1.34 36.93
C ASP A 512 -13.02 0.94 35.56
N TRP A 513 -13.61 1.90 34.85
CA TRP A 513 -13.94 1.70 33.43
C TRP A 513 -12.71 1.31 32.61
N ASP A 514 -11.57 1.95 32.85
CA ASP A 514 -10.33 1.67 32.10
C ASP A 514 -9.82 0.23 32.35
N GLU A 515 -10.01 -0.31 33.56
CA GLU A 515 -9.66 -1.70 33.89
C GLU A 515 -10.56 -2.69 33.17
N PHE A 516 -11.86 -2.41 33.13
CA PHE A 516 -12.80 -3.24 32.40
C PHE A 516 -12.61 -3.15 30.88
N LEU A 517 -12.24 -1.95 30.39
CA LEU A 517 -11.98 -1.67 28.99
C LEU A 517 -10.81 -2.49 28.43
N VAL A 518 -9.82 -2.85 29.26
CA VAL A 518 -8.74 -3.79 28.87
C VAL A 518 -9.34 -5.09 28.32
N TYR A 519 -10.24 -5.73 29.06
CA TYR A 519 -10.80 -7.02 28.65
C TYR A 519 -11.75 -6.89 27.45
N ILE A 520 -12.47 -5.78 27.33
CA ILE A 520 -13.33 -5.49 26.16
C ILE A 520 -12.48 -5.31 24.91
N LYS A 521 -11.41 -4.49 24.98
CA LYS A 521 -10.49 -4.29 23.85
C LYS A 521 -9.79 -5.59 23.47
N TRP A 522 -9.32 -6.37 24.44
CA TRP A 522 -8.76 -7.70 24.16
C TRP A 522 -9.75 -8.58 23.39
N ALA A 523 -11.00 -8.67 23.85
CA ALA A 523 -12.01 -9.49 23.20
C ALA A 523 -12.28 -9.04 21.75
N ILE A 524 -12.23 -7.74 21.46
CA ILE A 524 -12.33 -7.20 20.09
C ILE A 524 -11.14 -7.60 19.22
N HIS A 525 -9.92 -7.53 19.77
CA HIS A 525 -8.70 -7.87 19.04
C HIS A 525 -8.60 -9.38 18.77
N GLU A 526 -8.93 -10.20 19.76
CA GLU A 526 -8.88 -11.66 19.69
C GLU A 526 -10.03 -12.23 18.83
N TYR A 527 -11.24 -11.65 18.94
CA TYR A 527 -12.45 -12.13 18.27
C TYR A 527 -13.05 -11.01 17.38
N PRO A 528 -12.43 -10.72 16.23
CA PRO A 528 -12.82 -9.59 15.38
C PRO A 528 -14.22 -9.70 14.73
N ASP A 529 -14.82 -10.89 14.76
CA ASP A 529 -16.11 -11.22 14.13
C ASP A 529 -17.30 -11.24 15.13
N VAL A 530 -17.12 -10.69 16.34
CA VAL A 530 -18.19 -10.55 17.34
C VAL A 530 -19.37 -9.75 16.77
N LYS A 531 -20.59 -10.25 16.99
CA LYS A 531 -21.80 -9.69 16.37
C LYS A 531 -22.34 -8.48 17.12
N ASP A 532 -22.36 -8.54 18.44
CA ASP A 532 -23.01 -7.54 19.29
C ASP A 532 -22.34 -7.39 20.67
N ALA A 533 -22.79 -6.40 21.43
CA ALA A 533 -22.24 -6.05 22.73
C ALA A 533 -22.42 -7.17 23.78
N ASP A 534 -23.47 -7.98 23.69
CA ASP A 534 -23.71 -9.08 24.63
C ASP A 534 -22.74 -10.23 24.39
N GLU A 535 -22.55 -10.62 23.13
CA GLU A 535 -21.54 -11.62 22.73
C GLU A 535 -20.13 -11.13 23.09
N LEU A 536 -19.85 -9.84 22.92
CA LEU A 536 -18.57 -9.23 23.32
C LEU A 536 -18.31 -9.37 24.82
N LEU A 537 -19.32 -9.05 25.65
CA LEU A 537 -19.24 -9.20 27.10
C LEU A 537 -19.06 -10.67 27.49
N ASP A 538 -19.81 -11.60 26.90
CA ASP A 538 -19.68 -13.04 27.19
C ASP A 538 -18.27 -13.55 26.91
N ILE A 539 -17.66 -13.11 25.80
CA ILE A 539 -16.28 -13.44 25.47
C ILE A 539 -15.31 -12.82 26.48
N ALA A 540 -15.43 -11.52 26.76
CA ALA A 540 -14.56 -10.82 27.70
C ALA A 540 -14.56 -11.50 29.09
N PHE A 541 -15.75 -11.87 29.59
CA PHE A 541 -15.89 -12.57 30.86
C PHE A 541 -15.37 -14.01 30.81
N ARG A 542 -15.91 -14.86 29.92
CA ARG A 542 -15.63 -16.30 29.93
C ARG A 542 -14.20 -16.63 29.55
N LYS A 543 -13.60 -15.83 28.67
CA LYS A 543 -12.30 -16.16 28.06
C LYS A 543 -11.17 -15.25 28.52
N GLY A 544 -11.46 -14.05 29.01
CA GLY A 544 -10.45 -13.12 29.53
C GLY A 544 -10.48 -13.07 31.06
N LEU A 545 -11.53 -12.47 31.60
CA LEU A 545 -11.63 -12.10 33.00
C LEU A 545 -11.68 -13.30 33.95
N ILE A 546 -12.54 -14.28 33.69
CA ILE A 546 -12.70 -15.47 34.55
C ILE A 546 -11.41 -16.31 34.62
N PRO A 547 -10.72 -16.59 33.50
CA PRO A 547 -9.39 -17.21 33.56
C PRO A 547 -8.37 -16.41 34.36
N ALA A 548 -8.30 -15.08 34.20
CA ALA A 548 -7.40 -14.22 34.96
C ALA A 548 -7.67 -14.29 36.47
N MET A 549 -8.95 -14.29 36.87
CA MET A 549 -9.38 -14.48 38.27
C MET A 549 -8.94 -15.84 38.82
N GLN A 550 -9.01 -16.91 38.02
CA GLN A 550 -8.56 -18.24 38.44
C GLN A 550 -7.04 -18.30 38.65
N ASP A 551 -6.26 -17.64 37.80
CA ASP A 551 -4.81 -17.59 37.93
C ASP A 551 -4.38 -16.86 39.22
N GLU A 552 -5.04 -15.76 39.60
CA GLU A 552 -4.79 -15.06 40.86
C GLU A 552 -5.18 -15.88 42.11
N LEU A 553 -6.28 -16.62 42.03
CA LEU A 553 -6.70 -17.55 43.09
C LEU A 553 -5.67 -18.68 43.29
N LEU A 554 -5.02 -19.13 42.22
CA LEU A 554 -4.01 -20.18 42.25
C LEU A 554 -2.65 -19.66 42.73
N LYS A 555 -2.20 -18.47 42.31
CA LYS A 555 -0.95 -17.83 42.78
C LYS A 555 -0.92 -17.72 44.31
N ASN A 556 -2.03 -17.28 44.92
CA ASN A 556 -2.16 -17.12 46.37
C ASN A 556 -2.19 -18.45 47.15
N ARG A 557 -2.51 -19.58 46.52
CA ARG A 557 -2.40 -20.90 47.16
C ARG A 557 -0.96 -21.39 47.27
N TYR A 558 -0.06 -20.95 46.37
CA TYR A 558 1.35 -21.34 46.38
C TYR A 558 2.24 -20.38 47.18
N ALA A 559 1.80 -19.14 47.45
CA ALA A 559 2.50 -18.19 48.32
C ALA A 559 2.34 -18.47 49.83
N CYS A 560 1.39 -19.34 50.20
CA CYS A 560 1.09 -19.71 51.59
C CYS A 560 1.63 -21.09 52.02
N ASN A 561 2.57 -21.67 51.26
CA ASN A 561 3.29 -22.90 51.63
C ASN A 561 4.77 -22.65 51.86
#